data_AF-A0A2A5LZ74-F1
#
_entry.id   AF-A0A2A5LZ74-F1
#
_cell.length_a   1.000
_cell.length_b   1.000
_cell.length_c   1.000
_cell.angle_alpha   90.00
_cell.angle_beta   90.00
_cell.angle_gamma   90.00
#
_symmetry.space_group_name_H-M   'P 1'
#
loop_
_entity.id
_entity.type
_entity.pdbx_description
1 polymer ?
#
loop_
_entity_poly.entity_id
_entity_poly.type
_entity_poly.pdbx_seq_one_letter_code
_entity_poly.pdbx_strand_id
1 'polypeptide(L)'
;MTSSLADRLDRYKAYLRTEPEPELSGRLTRMVGLTLECVGCPMVVGDRCVIKGEGTGTVEAEVVGFEDDKVYLMPLTAIEGLKPGARVVPLSAASRVPVGPLMLGRVVNGSGEPLDGKGPLQAEARVPLTGEIINPLNRAPVRQSMDVGIRAINALLTVGQGQRLGLFAGSGVGKSMLLGMMTRFTDADVTVVGLIGERGREVKEFIEDILGEEGLARSVVVAAPADDSPLMRLRAAMLTTRIAEYYRDKGKRVLLLMDSLTRYAQAQREIALAVGEPPATKGYPPSVFAKLPQLVERTGNGLPGGGSITAFYTVLTEGDDQQDPIADAARAILDGHIVLSRRLAEEGHYPAIDVEASISRVMPQVTETEHFARSQRFKQVYSRYQQARDLISVGAYVKGSDPETDFAITHIGNMRQFLQQGLNERASLAESIEGLLSVVPERRSPERRKSAVPDPAAANTNRGAG
;
A
#
# COMPACT_ATOMS: atom_id res chain seq x y z
N MET A 1 54.55 6.41 -15.42
CA MET A 1 54.58 7.26 -16.63
C MET A 1 53.47 8.28 -16.50
N THR A 2 53.81 9.55 -16.32
CA THR A 2 52.86 10.66 -16.23
C THR A 2 52.34 10.98 -17.63
N SER A 3 51.04 10.83 -17.89
CA SER A 3 50.46 11.16 -19.20
C SER A 3 50.71 12.63 -19.52
N SER A 4 51.15 12.95 -20.73
CA SER A 4 51.41 14.32 -21.13
C SER A 4 50.11 15.15 -21.12
N LEU A 5 50.22 16.47 -21.05
CA LEU A 5 49.06 17.37 -21.16
C LEU A 5 48.32 17.16 -22.48
N ALA A 6 49.05 16.85 -23.56
CA ALA A 6 48.47 16.54 -24.88
C ALA A 6 47.61 15.27 -24.82
N ASP A 7 48.09 14.18 -24.21
CA ASP A 7 47.33 12.92 -24.07
C ASP A 7 46.08 13.09 -23.19
N ARG A 8 46.10 14.05 -22.26
CA ARG A 8 44.93 14.42 -21.45
C ARG A 8 43.92 15.21 -22.28
N LEU A 9 44.36 16.18 -23.06
CA LEU A 9 43.50 17.03 -23.89
C LEU A 9 42.87 16.26 -25.07
N ASP A 10 43.61 15.36 -25.71
CA ASP A 10 43.08 14.54 -26.80
C ASP A 10 41.97 13.59 -26.32
N ARG A 11 42.05 13.10 -25.07
CA ARG A 11 40.94 12.35 -24.46
C ARG A 11 39.69 13.20 -24.28
N TYR A 12 39.82 14.51 -24.07
CA TYR A 12 38.69 15.42 -23.95
C TYR A 12 38.10 15.84 -25.31
N LYS A 13 38.85 15.75 -26.41
CA LYS A 13 38.33 16.06 -27.76
C LYS A 13 37.13 15.18 -28.13
N ALA A 14 37.08 13.93 -27.67
CA ALA A 14 35.92 13.05 -27.88
C ALA A 14 34.65 13.50 -27.14
N TYR A 15 34.79 14.36 -26.13
CA TYR A 15 33.67 14.94 -25.36
C TYR A 15 33.32 16.37 -25.80
N LEU A 16 34.17 17.01 -26.61
CA LEU A 16 33.88 18.30 -27.21
C LEU A 16 32.89 18.08 -28.36
N ARG A 17 31.69 18.64 -28.22
CA ARG A 17 30.73 18.68 -29.33
C ARG A 17 31.33 19.53 -30.46
N THR A 18 31.34 18.97 -31.67
CA THR A 18 31.91 19.60 -32.87
C THR A 18 31.15 20.84 -33.32
N GLU A 19 29.87 20.98 -32.95
CA GLU A 19 29.06 22.17 -33.18
C GLU A 19 28.31 22.57 -31.89
N PRO A 20 28.28 23.87 -31.55
CA PRO A 20 27.49 24.35 -30.42
C PRO A 20 25.99 24.30 -30.78
N GLU A 21 25.23 23.44 -30.09
CA GLU A 21 23.77 23.42 -30.17
C GLU A 21 23.20 24.58 -29.33
N PRO A 22 22.20 25.34 -29.82
CA PRO A 22 21.53 26.35 -29.02
C PRO A 22 20.82 25.71 -27.81
N GLU A 23 21.09 26.22 -26.61
CA GLU A 23 20.41 25.78 -25.39
C GLU A 23 19.02 26.42 -25.32
N LEU A 24 17.97 25.59 -25.43
CA LEU A 24 16.60 26.04 -25.23
C LEU A 24 16.43 26.54 -23.79
N SER A 25 15.99 27.79 -23.62
CA SER A 25 15.73 28.35 -22.31
C SER A 25 14.55 29.30 -22.31
N GLY A 26 13.69 29.17 -21.32
CA GLY A 26 12.59 30.07 -21.03
C GLY A 26 12.94 31.05 -19.92
N ARG A 27 11.93 31.80 -19.48
CA ARG A 27 12.04 32.72 -18.35
C ARG A 27 10.83 32.61 -17.43
N LEU A 28 11.10 32.72 -16.13
CA LEU A 28 10.08 32.81 -15.11
C LEU A 28 9.39 34.18 -15.20
N THR A 29 8.06 34.19 -15.29
CA THR A 29 7.25 35.41 -15.43
C THR A 29 6.48 35.73 -14.17
N ARG A 30 6.01 34.71 -13.45
CA ARG A 30 5.18 34.86 -12.27
C ARG A 30 5.38 33.70 -11.30
N MET A 31 5.16 33.97 -10.02
CA MET A 31 5.14 33.00 -8.94
C MET A 31 3.94 33.31 -8.04
N VAL A 32 3.09 32.31 -7.79
CA VAL A 32 1.96 32.39 -6.86
C VAL A 32 1.95 31.13 -6.00
N GLY A 33 2.30 31.27 -4.72
CA GLY A 33 2.45 30.12 -3.84
C GLY A 33 3.48 29.14 -4.38
N LEU A 34 3.04 27.91 -4.65
CA LEU A 34 3.87 26.82 -5.20
C LEU A 34 3.86 26.73 -6.74
N THR A 35 3.02 27.52 -7.41
CA THR A 35 2.92 27.52 -8.87
C THR A 35 3.78 28.62 -9.48
N LEU A 36 4.61 28.23 -10.44
CA LEU A 36 5.51 29.09 -11.19
C LEU A 36 5.05 29.15 -12.65
N GLU A 37 5.12 30.32 -13.29
CA GLU A 37 4.76 30.49 -14.70
C GLU A 37 6.01 30.77 -15.54
N CYS A 38 6.25 29.94 -16.56
CA CYS A 38 7.35 30.06 -17.50
C CYS A 38 6.85 30.31 -18.92
N VAL A 39 7.55 31.16 -19.67
CA VAL A 39 7.31 31.39 -21.11
C VAL A 39 8.59 31.19 -21.91
N GLY A 40 8.44 30.97 -23.22
CA GLY A 40 9.58 30.87 -24.14
C GLY A 40 10.31 29.52 -24.11
N CYS A 41 9.70 28.50 -23.50
CA CYS A 41 10.25 27.15 -23.44
C CYS A 41 9.12 26.12 -23.49
N PRO A 42 8.77 25.60 -24.68
CA PRO A 42 7.73 24.59 -24.80
C PRO A 42 8.20 23.30 -24.13
N MET A 43 7.42 22.82 -23.15
CA MET A 43 7.64 21.58 -22.41
C MET A 43 6.29 20.89 -22.22
N VAL A 44 6.29 19.57 -22.10
CA VAL A 44 5.06 18.80 -21.85
C VAL A 44 4.88 18.52 -20.37
N VAL A 45 3.65 18.22 -19.96
CA VAL A 45 3.35 17.83 -18.56
C VAL A 45 4.21 16.63 -18.14
N GLY A 46 4.89 16.76 -17.01
CA GLY A 46 5.85 15.78 -16.49
C GLY A 46 7.31 16.03 -16.89
N ASP A 47 7.58 16.96 -17.81
CA ASP A 47 8.96 17.38 -18.11
C ASP A 47 9.58 18.06 -16.90
N ARG A 48 10.88 17.84 -16.72
CA ARG A 48 11.67 18.47 -15.67
C ARG A 48 12.48 19.63 -16.23
N CYS A 49 12.67 20.64 -15.40
CA CYS A 49 13.51 21.78 -15.72
C CYS A 49 14.29 22.25 -14.50
N VAL A 50 15.36 22.99 -14.76
CA VAL A 50 16.12 23.72 -13.75
C VAL A 50 15.87 25.21 -13.92
N ILE A 51 15.52 25.86 -12.81
CA ILE A 51 15.39 27.31 -12.72
C ILE A 51 16.67 27.85 -12.09
N LYS A 52 17.36 28.76 -12.79
CA LYS A 52 18.58 29.40 -12.31
C LYS A 52 18.21 30.52 -11.32
N GLY A 53 18.55 30.33 -10.05
CA GLY A 53 18.40 31.34 -9.00
C GLY A 53 19.57 32.33 -8.99
N GLU A 54 19.70 33.10 -7.91
CA GLU A 54 20.87 33.95 -7.70
C GLU A 54 22.14 33.14 -7.35
N GLY A 55 23.29 33.60 -7.85
CA GLY A 55 24.57 32.92 -7.65
C GLY A 55 24.62 31.55 -8.34
N THR A 56 24.97 30.51 -7.58
CA THR A 56 25.01 29.11 -8.04
C THR A 56 23.75 28.31 -7.68
N GLY A 57 22.74 28.97 -7.10
CA GLY A 57 21.50 28.31 -6.70
C GLY A 57 20.69 27.82 -7.89
N THR A 58 20.18 26.59 -7.80
CA THR A 58 19.30 26.00 -8.81
C THR A 58 18.10 25.36 -8.15
N VAL A 59 16.91 25.58 -8.70
CA VAL A 59 15.67 24.95 -8.26
C VAL A 59 15.21 23.99 -9.34
N GLU A 60 15.06 22.72 -9.00
CA GLU A 60 14.45 21.74 -9.90
C GLU A 60 12.92 21.84 -9.81
N ALA A 61 12.27 21.85 -10.97
CA ALA A 61 10.82 21.92 -11.09
C ALA A 61 10.30 20.95 -12.15
N GLU A 62 9.01 20.64 -12.09
CA GLU A 62 8.30 19.81 -13.07
C GLU A 62 7.11 20.56 -13.64
N VAL A 63 6.82 20.32 -14.92
CA VAL A 63 5.65 20.88 -15.59
C VAL A 63 4.39 20.19 -15.08
N VAL A 64 3.49 20.96 -14.46
CA VAL A 64 2.21 20.48 -13.92
C VAL A 64 1.01 20.86 -14.79
N GLY A 65 1.19 21.77 -15.74
CA GLY A 65 0.14 22.20 -16.67
C GLY A 65 0.65 23.26 -17.63
N PHE A 66 -0.22 23.73 -18.53
CA PHE A 66 0.04 24.83 -19.43
C PHE A 66 -1.27 25.55 -19.78
N GLU A 67 -1.17 26.82 -20.15
CA GLU A 67 -2.25 27.66 -20.67
C GLU A 67 -1.66 28.56 -21.76
N ASP A 68 -2.16 28.44 -22.99
CA ASP A 68 -1.63 29.14 -24.17
C ASP A 68 -0.11 28.96 -24.35
N ASP A 69 0.67 30.03 -24.22
CA ASP A 69 2.14 30.06 -24.33
C ASP A 69 2.85 29.92 -22.97
N LYS A 70 2.09 29.76 -21.89
CA LYS A 70 2.60 29.64 -20.52
C LYS A 70 2.63 28.18 -20.09
N VAL A 71 3.71 27.84 -19.41
CA VAL A 71 3.90 26.54 -18.76
C VAL A 71 3.88 26.75 -17.25
N TYR A 72 3.05 25.98 -16.55
CA TYR A 72 3.01 25.97 -15.09
C TYR A 72 4.01 24.96 -14.56
N LEU A 73 4.92 25.43 -13.70
CA LEU A 73 5.94 24.61 -13.06
C LEU A 73 5.66 24.53 -11.56
N MET A 74 5.99 23.38 -10.98
CA MET A 74 6.01 23.21 -9.53
C MET A 74 7.41 22.76 -9.09
N PRO A 75 8.06 23.44 -8.13
CA PRO A 75 9.33 23.01 -7.57
C PRO A 75 9.22 21.65 -6.89
N LEU A 76 10.29 20.86 -6.96
CA LEU A 76 10.41 19.62 -6.20
C LEU A 76 10.83 19.86 -4.74
N THR A 77 11.65 20.90 -4.52
CA THR A 77 12.20 21.27 -3.21
C THR A 77 11.77 22.68 -2.82
N ALA A 78 12.04 23.08 -1.57
CA ALA A 78 11.81 24.45 -1.12
C ALA A 78 12.46 25.47 -2.07
N ILE A 79 11.74 26.56 -2.34
CA ILE A 79 12.20 27.63 -3.22
C ILE A 79 13.03 28.62 -2.40
N GLU A 80 14.27 28.85 -2.82
CA GLU A 80 15.09 29.96 -2.31
C GLU A 80 15.72 30.71 -3.49
N GLY A 81 15.78 32.05 -3.40
CA GLY A 81 16.56 32.87 -4.33
C GLY A 81 16.04 32.94 -5.77
N LEU A 82 14.74 32.73 -6.02
CA LEU A 82 14.13 32.96 -7.33
C LEU A 82 13.71 34.42 -7.53
N LYS A 83 13.90 34.93 -8.74
CA LYS A 83 13.48 36.27 -9.15
C LYS A 83 12.70 36.25 -10.47
N PRO A 84 11.84 37.25 -10.73
CA PRO A 84 11.25 37.44 -12.04
C PRO A 84 12.32 37.50 -13.14
N GLY A 85 12.09 36.82 -14.25
CA GLY A 85 13.03 36.69 -15.36
C GLY A 85 14.10 35.62 -15.18
N ALA A 86 14.09 34.85 -14.06
CA ALA A 86 15.00 33.73 -13.86
C ALA A 86 14.96 32.75 -15.04
N ARG A 87 16.14 32.28 -15.47
CA ARG A 87 16.28 31.42 -16.63
C ARG A 87 15.79 30.01 -16.31
N VAL A 88 14.91 29.47 -17.16
CA VAL A 88 14.39 28.10 -17.04
C VAL A 88 14.98 27.25 -18.15
N VAL A 89 15.61 26.14 -17.81
CA VAL A 89 16.27 25.25 -18.77
C VAL A 89 15.69 23.84 -18.64
N PRO A 90 15.17 23.23 -19.71
CA PRO A 90 14.72 21.84 -19.71
C PRO A 90 15.85 20.88 -19.35
N LEU A 91 15.54 19.84 -18.58
CA LEU A 91 16.45 18.73 -18.36
C LEU A 91 16.23 17.69 -19.46
N SER A 92 17.25 17.47 -20.29
CA SER A 92 17.21 16.55 -21.45
C SER A 92 17.11 15.07 -21.08
N ALA A 93 17.19 14.72 -19.80
CA ALA A 93 16.97 13.36 -19.32
C ALA A 93 15.51 13.21 -18.88
N ALA A 94 14.73 12.42 -19.63
CA ALA A 94 13.50 11.83 -19.12
C ALA A 94 13.74 11.33 -17.69
N SER A 95 12.84 11.62 -16.74
CA SER A 95 12.96 11.31 -15.30
C SER A 95 13.38 9.85 -15.05
N ARG A 96 14.68 9.56 -15.11
CA ARG A 96 15.23 8.24 -14.83
C ARG A 96 15.63 8.17 -13.37
N VAL A 97 15.13 7.17 -12.68
CA VAL A 97 15.35 6.94 -11.25
C VAL A 97 16.28 5.76 -11.02
N PRO A 98 17.08 5.77 -9.94
CA PRO A 98 17.95 4.66 -9.60
C PRO A 98 17.11 3.44 -9.21
N VAL A 99 17.50 2.27 -9.71
CA VAL A 99 16.99 0.97 -9.28
C VAL A 99 18.13 -0.03 -9.19
N GLY A 100 18.02 -0.99 -8.27
CA GLY A 100 18.97 -2.09 -8.16
C GLY A 100 19.09 -2.68 -6.75
N PRO A 101 19.79 -3.81 -6.63
CA PRO A 101 20.03 -4.50 -5.35
C PRO A 101 20.67 -3.61 -4.29
N LEU A 102 21.53 -2.67 -4.70
CA LEU A 102 22.21 -1.72 -3.81
C LEU A 102 21.29 -0.69 -3.14
N MET A 103 19.98 -0.73 -3.42
CA MET A 103 18.97 0.02 -2.68
C MET A 103 18.47 -0.69 -1.42
N LEU A 104 18.72 -1.99 -1.26
CA LEU A 104 18.35 -2.72 -0.04
C LEU A 104 19.08 -2.14 1.18
N GLY A 105 18.37 -1.94 2.29
CA GLY A 105 18.92 -1.31 3.49
C GLY A 105 19.12 0.20 3.40
N ARG A 106 18.56 0.84 2.35
CA ARG A 106 18.69 2.28 2.09
C ARG A 106 17.36 3.00 2.25
N VAL A 107 17.46 4.26 2.64
CA VAL A 107 16.33 5.20 2.72
C VAL A 107 16.56 6.31 1.70
N VAL A 108 15.58 6.57 0.83
CA VAL A 108 15.68 7.57 -0.26
C VAL A 108 14.46 8.49 -0.31
N ASN A 109 14.60 9.67 -0.92
CA ASN A 109 13.48 10.56 -1.23
C ASN A 109 12.78 10.19 -2.55
N GLY A 110 11.73 10.95 -2.92
CA GLY A 110 11.00 10.75 -4.18
C GLY A 110 11.78 11.02 -5.47
N SER A 111 12.96 11.62 -5.38
CA SER A 111 13.93 11.76 -6.48
C SER A 111 14.94 10.60 -6.54
N GLY A 112 14.95 9.71 -5.54
CA GLY A 112 15.91 8.62 -5.40
C GLY A 112 17.23 9.05 -4.75
N GLU A 113 17.26 10.20 -4.08
CA GLU A 113 18.43 10.69 -3.35
C GLU A 113 18.45 10.10 -1.93
N PRO A 114 19.62 9.68 -1.41
CA PRO A 114 19.71 9.08 -0.08
C PRO A 114 19.36 10.05 1.06
N LEU A 115 18.59 9.57 2.04
CA LEU A 115 18.25 10.27 3.28
C LEU A 115 18.98 9.70 4.51
N ASP A 116 19.69 8.58 4.35
CA ASP A 116 20.26 7.78 5.45
C ASP A 116 21.69 8.14 5.86
N GLY A 117 22.30 9.16 5.25
CA GLY A 117 23.67 9.56 5.54
C GLY A 117 24.75 8.55 5.10
N LYS A 118 24.40 7.45 4.42
CA LYS A 118 25.35 6.41 3.99
C LYS A 118 26.08 6.73 2.66
N GLY A 119 26.04 7.99 2.23
CA GLY A 119 26.62 8.44 0.96
C GLY A 119 25.78 8.09 -0.28
N PRO A 120 26.27 8.43 -1.49
CA PRO A 120 25.51 8.28 -2.73
C PRO A 120 25.19 6.82 -3.07
N LEU A 121 24.05 6.60 -3.73
CA LEU A 121 23.71 5.28 -4.29
C LEU A 121 24.55 4.99 -5.52
N GLN A 122 25.23 3.84 -5.50
CA GLN A 122 25.81 3.27 -6.71
C GLN A 122 24.72 2.53 -7.47
N ALA A 123 23.88 3.27 -8.18
CA ALA A 123 22.77 2.67 -8.92
C ALA A 123 23.30 1.85 -10.11
N GLU A 124 23.01 0.54 -10.15
CA GLU A 124 23.37 -0.33 -11.27
C GLU A 124 22.63 0.05 -12.55
N ALA A 125 21.38 0.49 -12.42
CA ALA A 125 20.57 0.91 -13.54
C ALA A 125 19.78 2.17 -13.18
N ARG A 126 19.47 2.95 -14.22
CA ARG A 126 18.50 4.04 -14.15
C ARG A 126 17.37 3.74 -15.12
N VAL A 127 16.13 3.78 -14.66
CA VAL A 127 14.95 3.42 -15.47
C VAL A 127 13.94 4.57 -15.44
N PRO A 128 13.08 4.74 -16.45
CA PRO A 128 12.01 5.72 -16.37
C PRO A 128 11.17 5.50 -15.10
N LEU A 129 10.76 6.59 -14.46
CA LEU A 129 9.87 6.56 -13.29
C LEU A 129 8.51 5.95 -13.64
N THR A 130 8.04 6.22 -14.86
CA THR A 130 6.91 5.53 -15.47
C THR A 130 7.32 4.09 -15.80
N GLY A 131 6.62 3.13 -15.20
CA GLY A 131 6.81 1.71 -15.50
C GLY A 131 6.17 1.33 -16.83
N GLU A 132 6.56 0.17 -17.37
CA GLU A 132 5.87 -0.41 -18.53
C GLU A 132 4.51 -0.99 -18.09
N ILE A 133 3.47 -0.72 -18.88
CA ILE A 133 2.13 -1.22 -18.60
C ILE A 133 2.07 -2.69 -19.04
N ILE A 134 1.95 -3.61 -18.07
CA ILE A 134 1.64 -5.01 -18.36
C ILE A 134 0.16 -5.10 -18.73
N ASN A 135 -0.12 -5.62 -19.93
CA ASN A 135 -1.50 -5.96 -20.33
C ASN A 135 -2.12 -6.89 -19.26
N PRO A 136 -3.26 -6.52 -18.64
CA PRO A 136 -3.88 -7.32 -17.60
C PRO A 136 -4.14 -8.79 -17.97
N LEU A 137 -4.43 -9.07 -19.25
CA LEU A 137 -4.67 -10.43 -19.74
C LEU A 137 -3.41 -11.30 -19.78
N ASN A 138 -2.23 -10.68 -19.74
CA ASN A 138 -0.95 -11.39 -19.71
C ASN A 138 -0.46 -11.66 -18.28
N ARG A 139 -1.17 -11.18 -17.24
CA ARG A 139 -0.77 -11.39 -15.84
C ARG A 139 -1.10 -12.80 -15.38
N ALA A 140 -0.24 -13.35 -14.54
CA ALA A 140 -0.56 -14.59 -13.84
C ALA A 140 -1.73 -14.36 -12.86
N PRO A 141 -2.73 -15.25 -12.81
CA PRO A 141 -3.85 -15.11 -11.87
C PRO A 141 -3.37 -15.31 -10.43
N VAL A 142 -4.05 -14.65 -9.48
CA VAL A 142 -3.80 -14.83 -8.04
C VAL A 142 -4.38 -16.18 -7.59
N ARG A 143 -3.51 -17.18 -7.41
CA ARG A 143 -3.88 -18.56 -7.06
C ARG A 143 -3.06 -19.16 -5.90
N GLN A 144 -2.01 -18.47 -5.49
CA GLN A 144 -1.13 -18.91 -4.40
C GLN A 144 -1.33 -18.00 -3.20
N SER A 145 -1.48 -18.58 -2.02
CA SER A 145 -1.51 -17.84 -0.75
C SER A 145 -0.15 -17.24 -0.44
N MET A 146 -0.14 -16.08 0.20
CA MET A 146 1.06 -15.42 0.70
C MET A 146 0.99 -15.35 2.22
N ASP A 147 2.01 -15.91 2.88
CA ASP A 147 2.13 -15.84 4.33
C ASP A 147 2.63 -14.45 4.73
N VAL A 148 1.78 -13.70 5.44
CA VAL A 148 2.12 -12.36 5.96
C VAL A 148 2.59 -12.38 7.40
N GLY A 149 2.63 -13.55 8.03
CA GLY A 149 3.06 -13.76 9.41
C GLY A 149 2.10 -13.25 10.49
N ILE A 150 0.88 -12.83 10.09
CA ILE A 150 -0.16 -12.31 11.00
C ILE A 150 -1.33 -13.31 11.03
N ARG A 151 -1.55 -13.95 12.18
CA ARG A 151 -2.50 -15.04 12.39
C ARG A 151 -3.91 -14.72 11.92
N ALA A 152 -4.45 -13.58 12.35
CA ALA A 152 -5.79 -13.14 11.96
C ALA A 152 -5.91 -12.95 10.43
N ILE A 153 -4.86 -12.44 9.78
CA ILE A 153 -4.86 -12.23 8.32
C ILE A 153 -4.73 -13.57 7.59
N ASN A 154 -3.70 -14.35 7.93
CA ASN A 154 -3.43 -15.65 7.34
C ASN A 154 -4.64 -16.60 7.44
N ALA A 155 -5.32 -16.65 8.59
CA ALA A 155 -6.43 -17.55 8.82
C ALA A 155 -7.78 -17.04 8.29
N LEU A 156 -8.11 -15.75 8.48
CA LEU A 156 -9.47 -15.25 8.25
C LEU A 156 -9.62 -14.32 7.05
N LEU A 157 -8.51 -13.81 6.52
CA LEU A 157 -8.44 -12.80 5.48
C LEU A 157 -7.30 -13.12 4.50
N THR A 158 -7.10 -14.41 4.18
CA THR A 158 -5.88 -14.91 3.53
C THR A 158 -5.55 -14.10 2.28
N VAL A 159 -4.28 -13.71 2.21
CA VAL A 159 -3.75 -12.86 1.15
C VAL A 159 -3.21 -13.73 0.03
N GLY A 160 -3.46 -13.34 -1.21
CA GLY A 160 -2.88 -13.97 -2.38
C GLY A 160 -1.60 -13.27 -2.87
N GLN A 161 -0.68 -14.04 -3.45
CA GLN A 161 0.49 -13.49 -4.13
C GLN A 161 0.05 -12.64 -5.34
N GLY A 162 0.45 -11.36 -5.35
CA GLY A 162 0.02 -10.38 -6.34
C GLY A 162 -1.30 -9.68 -6.01
N GLN A 163 -1.85 -9.87 -4.81
CA GLN A 163 -3.08 -9.19 -4.39
C GLN A 163 -2.80 -7.74 -3.97
N ARG A 164 -3.80 -6.87 -4.17
CA ARG A 164 -3.79 -5.47 -3.76
C ARG A 164 -4.83 -5.26 -2.68
N LEU A 165 -4.40 -4.91 -1.48
CA LEU A 165 -5.24 -4.76 -0.29
C LEU A 165 -5.17 -3.34 0.23
N GLY A 166 -6.28 -2.86 0.76
CA GLY A 166 -6.28 -1.63 1.56
C GLY A 166 -6.07 -1.93 3.04
N LEU A 167 -5.41 -1.03 3.77
CA LEU A 167 -5.33 -1.04 5.23
C LEU A 167 -5.99 0.25 5.76
N PHE A 168 -7.24 0.12 6.20
CA PHE A 168 -8.09 1.23 6.63
C PHE A 168 -7.87 1.41 8.12
N ALA A 169 -7.32 2.54 8.52
CA ALA A 169 -6.94 2.78 9.90
C ALA A 169 -7.06 4.25 10.28
N GLY A 170 -7.56 4.50 11.49
CA GLY A 170 -7.44 5.80 12.13
C GLY A 170 -6.06 6.02 12.76
N SER A 171 -5.81 7.22 13.28
CA SER A 171 -4.62 7.48 14.11
C SER A 171 -4.68 6.68 15.41
N GLY A 172 -3.53 6.15 15.86
CA GLY A 172 -3.37 5.50 17.16
C GLY A 172 -3.89 4.06 17.28
N VAL A 173 -4.45 3.46 16.23
CA VAL A 173 -5.03 2.10 16.28
C VAL A 173 -4.02 0.96 16.01
N GLY A 174 -2.73 1.29 15.89
CA GLY A 174 -1.67 0.31 15.64
C GLY A 174 -1.32 0.04 14.17
N LYS A 175 -1.65 0.96 13.24
CA LYS A 175 -1.27 0.90 11.80
C LYS A 175 0.21 0.59 11.62
N SER A 176 1.08 1.44 12.18
CA SER A 176 2.53 1.35 11.99
C SER A 176 3.09 0.07 12.56
N MET A 177 2.60 -0.38 13.73
CA MET A 177 2.98 -1.66 14.32
C MET A 177 2.65 -2.84 13.40
N LEU A 178 1.45 -2.88 12.83
CA LEU A 178 1.06 -3.95 11.90
C LEU A 178 1.93 -3.95 10.63
N LEU A 179 2.24 -2.78 10.06
CA LEU A 179 3.15 -2.66 8.91
C LEU A 179 4.57 -3.16 9.24
N GLY A 180 5.07 -2.86 10.45
CA GLY A 180 6.34 -3.38 10.95
C GLY A 180 6.34 -4.91 11.06
N MET A 181 5.28 -5.47 11.66
CA MET A 181 5.10 -6.93 11.75
C MET A 181 5.08 -7.57 10.35
N MET A 182 4.34 -7.00 9.38
CA MET A 182 4.33 -7.48 8.01
C MET A 182 5.72 -7.43 7.36
N THR A 183 6.48 -6.35 7.58
CA THR A 183 7.83 -6.21 7.01
C THR A 183 8.79 -7.29 7.54
N ARG A 184 8.68 -7.63 8.83
CA ARG A 184 9.50 -8.68 9.45
C ARG A 184 9.07 -10.08 9.06
N PHE A 185 7.77 -10.38 9.13
CA PHE A 185 7.29 -11.76 9.16
C PHE A 185 6.78 -12.28 7.82
N THR A 186 6.50 -11.40 6.85
CA THR A 186 6.02 -11.82 5.53
C THR A 186 7.07 -12.63 4.78
N ASP A 187 6.64 -13.74 4.19
CA ASP A 187 7.44 -14.53 3.26
C ASP A 187 7.48 -13.84 1.88
N ALA A 188 8.38 -12.87 1.75
CA ALA A 188 8.66 -12.12 0.54
C ALA A 188 10.17 -11.95 0.36
N ASP A 189 10.64 -11.97 -0.88
CA ASP A 189 12.07 -11.87 -1.18
C ASP A 189 12.59 -10.45 -0.92
N VAL A 190 11.75 -9.43 -1.14
CA VAL A 190 12.06 -8.00 -0.94
C VAL A 190 10.84 -7.26 -0.41
N THR A 191 11.05 -6.33 0.51
CA THR A 191 10.01 -5.38 0.94
C THR A 191 10.32 -3.99 0.41
N VAL A 192 9.31 -3.27 -0.07
CA VAL A 192 9.45 -1.87 -0.51
C VAL A 192 8.42 -1.04 0.23
N VAL A 193 8.88 -0.06 1.01
CA VAL A 193 8.03 0.76 1.88
C VAL A 193 8.02 2.20 1.38
N GLY A 194 6.85 2.74 1.09
CA GLY A 194 6.63 4.16 0.80
C GLY A 194 6.02 4.87 2.00
N LEU A 195 6.70 5.87 2.55
CA LEU A 195 6.23 6.72 3.64
C LEU A 195 5.98 8.13 3.09
N ILE A 196 4.71 8.43 2.79
CA ILE A 196 4.25 9.56 2.00
C ILE A 196 3.42 10.48 2.88
N GLY A 197 3.88 11.72 3.06
CA GLY A 197 3.16 12.77 3.78
C GLY A 197 2.96 12.52 5.28
N GLU A 198 3.68 11.56 5.86
CA GLU A 198 3.76 11.37 7.31
C GLU A 198 4.71 12.42 7.92
N ARG A 199 4.62 12.65 9.24
CA ARG A 199 5.53 13.61 9.89
C ARG A 199 6.96 13.06 9.90
N GLY A 200 7.97 13.91 9.74
CA GLY A 200 9.38 13.47 9.73
C GLY A 200 9.81 12.66 10.96
N ARG A 201 9.27 12.99 12.15
CA ARG A 201 9.52 12.20 13.37
C ARG A 201 8.90 10.78 13.30
N GLU A 202 7.72 10.66 12.71
CA GLU A 202 6.99 9.38 12.58
C GLU A 202 7.69 8.50 11.52
N VAL A 203 8.26 9.11 10.47
CA VAL A 203 9.13 8.44 9.50
C VAL A 203 10.37 7.87 10.19
N LYS A 204 11.05 8.67 11.01
CA LYS A 204 12.24 8.25 11.75
C LYS A 204 11.94 7.10 12.72
N GLU A 205 10.91 7.26 13.55
CA GLU A 205 10.43 6.24 14.50
C GLU A 205 10.06 4.95 13.77
N PHE A 206 9.40 5.02 12.61
CA PHE A 206 9.07 3.84 11.82
C PHE A 206 10.32 3.09 11.36
N ILE A 207 11.37 3.80 10.94
CA ILE A 207 12.60 3.17 10.44
C ILE A 207 13.42 2.58 11.58
N GLU A 208 13.60 3.32 12.68
CA GLU A 208 14.48 2.93 13.79
C GLU A 208 13.81 1.90 14.72
N ASP A 209 12.57 2.16 15.15
CA ASP A 209 11.92 1.40 16.22
C ASP A 209 10.96 0.32 15.70
N ILE A 210 10.33 0.57 14.54
CA ILE A 210 9.32 -0.35 13.99
C ILE A 210 9.93 -1.31 12.98
N LEU A 211 10.71 -0.84 12.00
CA LEU A 211 11.42 -1.73 11.08
C LEU A 211 12.62 -2.38 11.77
N GLY A 212 13.42 -1.58 12.47
CA GLY A 212 14.69 -2.00 13.02
C GLY A 212 15.71 -2.38 11.94
N GLU A 213 16.92 -2.74 12.35
CA GLU A 213 18.01 -3.08 11.42
C GLU A 213 17.68 -4.29 10.54
N GLU A 214 17.08 -5.33 11.12
CA GLU A 214 16.73 -6.57 10.40
C GLU A 214 15.65 -6.33 9.33
N GLY A 215 14.59 -5.59 9.70
CA GLY A 215 13.53 -5.23 8.76
C GLY A 215 14.04 -4.30 7.65
N LEU A 216 14.90 -3.33 8.00
CA LEU A 216 15.49 -2.41 7.02
C LEU A 216 16.44 -3.13 6.05
N ALA A 217 17.26 -4.08 6.50
CA ALA A 217 18.24 -4.77 5.66
C ALA A 217 17.63 -5.47 4.42
N ARG A 218 16.39 -5.96 4.54
CA ARG A 218 15.62 -6.58 3.44
C ARG A 218 14.66 -5.62 2.73
N SER A 219 14.68 -4.35 3.09
CA SER A 219 13.73 -3.35 2.63
C SER A 219 14.39 -2.22 1.85
N VAL A 220 13.64 -1.63 0.92
CA VAL A 220 13.93 -0.31 0.37
C VAL A 220 12.88 0.66 0.90
N VAL A 221 13.31 1.73 1.56
CA VAL A 221 12.38 2.75 2.10
C VAL A 221 12.46 4.00 1.23
N VAL A 222 11.31 4.44 0.73
CA VAL A 222 11.15 5.72 0.05
C VAL A 222 10.32 6.63 0.95
N ALA A 223 10.88 7.75 1.39
CA ALA A 223 10.20 8.68 2.29
C ALA A 223 10.07 10.07 1.67
N ALA A 224 8.88 10.64 1.75
CA ALA A 224 8.62 12.05 1.46
C ALA A 224 7.73 12.61 2.58
N PRO A 225 8.31 13.24 3.61
CA PRO A 225 7.58 13.79 4.74
C PRO A 225 6.50 14.83 4.37
N ALA A 226 5.66 15.21 5.34
CA ALA A 226 4.58 16.18 5.15
C ALA A 226 5.06 17.60 4.75
N ASP A 227 6.28 17.96 5.12
CA ASP A 227 6.94 19.23 4.79
C ASP A 227 7.56 19.23 3.38
N ASP A 228 7.63 18.07 2.71
CA ASP A 228 8.02 18.01 1.30
C ASP A 228 6.91 18.53 0.37
N SER A 229 7.34 18.99 -0.82
CA SER A 229 6.42 19.45 -1.85
C SER A 229 5.39 18.36 -2.22
N PRO A 230 4.15 18.75 -2.61
CA PRO A 230 3.15 17.79 -3.09
C PRO A 230 3.68 16.93 -4.23
N LEU A 231 4.50 17.53 -5.11
CA LEU A 231 5.13 16.83 -6.21
C LEU A 231 6.13 15.77 -5.73
N MET A 232 6.97 16.07 -4.75
CA MET A 232 7.89 15.09 -4.15
C MET A 232 7.13 13.92 -3.52
N ARG A 233 6.02 14.20 -2.82
CA ARG A 233 5.14 13.16 -2.26
C ARG A 233 4.54 12.24 -3.33
N LEU A 234 4.04 12.80 -4.44
CA LEU A 234 3.55 11.98 -5.57
C LEU A 234 4.68 11.14 -6.20
N ARG A 235 5.86 11.75 -6.41
CA ARG A 235 7.02 11.07 -6.98
C ARG A 235 7.52 9.94 -6.09
N ALA A 236 7.52 10.14 -4.77
CA ALA A 236 7.88 9.10 -3.81
C ALA A 236 6.97 7.88 -3.95
N ALA A 237 5.65 8.04 -4.01
CA ALA A 237 4.73 6.91 -4.24
C ALA A 237 4.98 6.20 -5.58
N MET A 238 5.25 6.98 -6.64
CA MET A 238 5.58 6.43 -7.96
C MET A 238 6.91 5.68 -7.96
N LEU A 239 7.91 6.18 -7.24
CA LEU A 239 9.24 5.57 -7.10
C LEU A 239 9.17 4.28 -6.29
N THR A 240 8.45 4.27 -5.17
CA THR A 240 8.17 3.05 -4.37
C THR A 240 7.62 1.95 -5.27
N THR A 241 6.62 2.27 -6.08
CA THR A 241 6.03 1.31 -7.03
C THR A 241 7.03 0.89 -8.10
N ARG A 242 7.83 1.83 -8.63
CA ARG A 242 8.82 1.54 -9.68
C ARG A 242 9.94 0.61 -9.21
N ILE A 243 10.37 0.75 -7.95
CA ILE A 243 11.36 -0.13 -7.32
C ILE A 243 10.76 -1.54 -7.17
N ALA A 244 9.51 -1.65 -6.73
CA ALA A 244 8.83 -2.95 -6.65
C ALA A 244 8.67 -3.63 -8.03
N GLU A 245 8.34 -2.87 -9.07
CA GLU A 245 8.31 -3.36 -10.46
C GLU A 245 9.67 -3.91 -10.89
N TYR A 246 10.76 -3.22 -10.58
CA TYR A 246 12.11 -3.71 -10.90
C TYR A 246 12.36 -5.10 -10.30
N TYR A 247 12.04 -5.31 -9.02
CA TYR A 247 12.25 -6.61 -8.37
C TYR A 247 11.30 -7.69 -8.89
N ARG A 248 10.02 -7.36 -9.15
CA ARG A 248 9.08 -8.27 -9.82
C ARG A 248 9.62 -8.76 -11.16
N ASP A 249 10.17 -7.85 -11.96
CA ASP A 249 10.71 -8.16 -13.29
C ASP A 249 12.01 -8.99 -13.20
N LYS A 250 12.65 -9.03 -12.03
CA LYS A 250 13.74 -9.96 -11.68
C LYS A 250 13.26 -11.28 -11.09
N GLY A 251 11.96 -11.58 -11.19
CA GLY A 251 11.38 -12.84 -10.70
C GLY A 251 11.14 -12.87 -9.19
N LYS A 252 11.21 -11.72 -8.49
CA LYS A 252 11.08 -11.67 -7.03
C LYS A 252 9.63 -11.53 -6.58
N ARG A 253 9.33 -12.10 -5.41
CA ARG A 253 8.11 -11.87 -4.64
C ARG A 253 8.30 -10.62 -3.78
N VAL A 254 7.62 -9.54 -4.11
CA VAL A 254 7.75 -8.25 -3.46
C VAL A 254 6.54 -7.98 -2.56
N LEU A 255 6.80 -7.60 -1.31
CA LEU A 255 5.81 -6.94 -0.46
C LEU A 255 5.95 -5.42 -0.65
N LEU A 256 4.89 -4.75 -1.10
CA LEU A 256 4.85 -3.30 -1.19
C LEU A 256 3.92 -2.73 -0.11
N LEU A 257 4.46 -1.87 0.75
CA LEU A 257 3.69 -1.14 1.76
C LEU A 257 3.64 0.34 1.36
N MET A 258 2.47 0.84 1.01
CA MET A 258 2.26 2.23 0.61
C MET A 258 1.50 2.97 1.71
N ASP A 259 2.20 3.81 2.46
CA ASP A 259 1.65 4.57 3.57
C ASP A 259 1.78 6.08 3.31
N SER A 260 0.79 6.78 2.75
CA SER A 260 -0.58 6.31 2.47
C SER A 260 -1.14 6.75 1.12
N LEU A 261 -2.16 6.02 0.67
CA LEU A 261 -2.95 6.37 -0.50
C LEU A 261 -3.74 7.68 -0.28
N THR A 262 -4.16 7.95 0.96
CA THR A 262 -4.78 9.21 1.37
C THR A 262 -3.82 10.39 1.17
N ARG A 263 -2.56 10.26 1.57
CA ARG A 263 -1.55 11.31 1.40
C ARG A 263 -1.16 11.51 -0.06
N TYR A 264 -1.13 10.45 -0.86
CA TYR A 264 -0.99 10.54 -2.31
C TYR A 264 -2.14 11.34 -2.96
N ALA A 265 -3.39 11.03 -2.59
CA ALA A 265 -4.56 11.74 -3.09
C ALA A 265 -4.57 13.22 -2.67
N GLN A 266 -4.21 13.52 -1.42
CA GLN A 266 -4.09 14.89 -0.92
C GLN A 266 -3.01 15.68 -1.67
N ALA A 267 -1.86 15.08 -1.94
CA ALA A 267 -0.82 15.71 -2.74
C ALA A 267 -1.31 16.04 -4.15
N GLN A 268 -2.00 15.11 -4.83
CA GLN A 268 -2.60 15.39 -6.14
C GLN A 268 -3.66 16.49 -6.08
N ARG A 269 -4.48 16.53 -5.01
CA ARG A 269 -5.46 17.60 -4.79
C ARG A 269 -4.78 18.96 -4.67
N GLU A 270 -3.70 19.07 -3.90
CA GLU A 270 -2.95 20.31 -3.74
C GLU A 270 -2.40 20.82 -5.08
N ILE A 271 -1.84 19.93 -5.91
CA ILE A 271 -1.35 20.29 -7.25
C ILE A 271 -2.49 20.74 -8.16
N ALA A 272 -3.55 19.95 -8.23
CA ALA A 272 -4.72 20.18 -9.07
C ALA A 272 -5.38 21.54 -8.79
N LEU A 273 -5.58 21.86 -7.50
CA LEU A 273 -6.14 23.16 -7.10
C LEU A 273 -5.18 24.32 -7.43
N ALA A 274 -3.87 24.11 -7.33
CA ALA A 274 -2.86 25.12 -7.63
C ALA A 274 -2.75 25.45 -9.13
N VAL A 275 -3.20 24.55 -10.01
CA VAL A 275 -3.32 24.78 -11.46
C VAL A 275 -4.75 25.13 -11.91
N GLY A 276 -5.69 25.30 -10.96
CA GLY A 276 -7.05 25.76 -11.23
C GLY A 276 -8.06 24.67 -11.57
N GLU A 277 -7.76 23.38 -11.35
CA GLU A 277 -8.75 22.31 -11.53
C GLU A 277 -9.84 22.41 -10.44
N PRO A 278 -11.13 22.53 -10.80
CA PRO A 278 -12.19 22.71 -9.82
C PRO A 278 -12.43 21.43 -8.99
N PRO A 279 -12.70 21.55 -7.68
CA PRO A 279 -13.06 20.41 -6.85
C PRO A 279 -14.47 19.93 -7.17
N ALA A 280 -14.64 18.65 -7.54
CA ALA A 280 -15.94 18.08 -7.90
C ALA A 280 -16.52 17.21 -6.76
N THR A 281 -15.76 16.24 -6.28
CA THR A 281 -16.24 15.23 -5.33
C THR A 281 -15.73 15.53 -3.93
N LYS A 282 -16.57 16.11 -3.07
CA LYS A 282 -16.23 16.42 -1.66
C LYS A 282 -14.89 17.16 -1.48
N GLY A 283 -14.61 18.12 -2.35
CA GLY A 283 -13.37 18.90 -2.30
C GLY A 283 -12.18 18.27 -3.04
N TYR A 284 -12.32 17.08 -3.63
CA TYR A 284 -11.30 16.47 -4.50
C TYR A 284 -11.57 16.74 -5.98
N PRO A 285 -10.56 17.21 -6.74
CA PRO A 285 -10.61 17.32 -8.19
C PRO A 285 -10.68 15.95 -8.90
N PRO A 286 -11.29 15.86 -10.10
CA PRO A 286 -11.36 14.63 -10.89
C PRO A 286 -10.01 13.92 -11.11
N SER A 287 -8.91 14.67 -11.28
CA SER A 287 -7.58 14.09 -11.52
C SER A 287 -7.10 13.16 -10.40
N VAL A 288 -7.54 13.38 -9.16
CA VAL A 288 -7.25 12.52 -8.02
C VAL A 288 -7.78 11.10 -8.26
N PHE A 289 -9.03 10.99 -8.69
CA PHE A 289 -9.68 9.69 -8.95
C PHE A 289 -9.18 9.02 -10.23
N ALA A 290 -8.59 9.77 -11.16
CA ALA A 290 -7.89 9.20 -12.31
C ALA A 290 -6.49 8.66 -11.93
N LYS A 291 -5.79 9.32 -10.99
CA LYS A 291 -4.44 8.95 -10.55
C LYS A 291 -4.41 7.73 -9.62
N LEU A 292 -5.42 7.57 -8.77
CA LEU A 292 -5.48 6.44 -7.83
C LEU A 292 -5.43 5.06 -8.55
N PRO A 293 -6.29 4.76 -9.54
CA PRO A 293 -6.18 3.52 -10.32
C PRO A 293 -4.84 3.41 -11.05
N GLN A 294 -4.32 4.49 -11.62
CA GLN A 294 -3.04 4.48 -12.35
C GLN A 294 -1.87 4.04 -11.46
N LEU A 295 -1.88 4.39 -10.17
CA LEU A 295 -0.87 3.93 -9.22
C LEU A 295 -1.11 2.47 -8.80
N VAL A 296 -2.35 2.14 -8.42
CA VAL A 296 -2.69 0.83 -7.86
C VAL A 296 -2.55 -0.30 -8.90
N GLU A 297 -2.98 -0.06 -10.14
CA GLU A 297 -2.96 -1.05 -11.22
C GLU A 297 -1.54 -1.46 -11.65
N ARG A 298 -0.50 -0.71 -11.27
CA ARG A 298 0.90 -1.07 -11.54
C ARG A 298 1.39 -2.28 -10.74
N THR A 299 0.73 -2.56 -9.62
CA THR A 299 1.05 -3.70 -8.74
C THR A 299 0.27 -4.95 -9.12
N GLY A 300 0.70 -6.10 -8.60
CA GLY A 300 0.13 -7.41 -8.90
C GLY A 300 1.16 -8.39 -9.46
N ASN A 301 0.66 -9.54 -9.92
CA ASN A 301 1.51 -10.54 -10.55
C ASN A 301 2.06 -10.06 -11.90
N GLY A 302 3.31 -10.47 -12.19
CA GLY A 302 3.91 -10.33 -13.50
C GLY A 302 3.37 -11.38 -14.49
N LEU A 303 4.18 -11.65 -15.51
CA LEU A 303 3.92 -12.74 -16.46
C LEU A 303 3.94 -14.11 -15.74
N PRO A 304 3.27 -15.15 -16.27
CA PRO A 304 3.36 -16.51 -15.75
C PRO A 304 4.81 -16.97 -15.56
N GLY A 305 5.14 -17.48 -14.37
CA GLY A 305 6.51 -17.87 -13.99
C GLY A 305 7.45 -16.72 -13.60
N GLY A 306 6.97 -15.47 -13.62
CA GLY A 306 7.70 -14.29 -13.17
C GLY A 306 7.49 -13.96 -11.68
N GLY A 307 7.92 -12.76 -11.29
CA GLY A 307 7.72 -12.25 -9.92
C GLY A 307 6.34 -11.66 -9.69
N SER A 308 6.14 -11.14 -8.48
CA SER A 308 4.86 -10.55 -8.04
C SER A 308 5.05 -9.35 -7.14
N ILE A 309 4.08 -8.43 -7.14
CA ILE A 309 3.98 -7.36 -6.14
C ILE A 309 2.67 -7.54 -5.40
N THR A 310 2.74 -7.96 -4.14
CA THR A 310 1.60 -7.95 -3.22
C THR A 310 1.63 -6.66 -2.44
N ALA A 311 0.56 -5.87 -2.52
CA ALA A 311 0.56 -4.49 -2.07
C ALA A 311 -0.46 -4.24 -0.96
N PHE A 312 -0.04 -3.51 0.08
CA PHE A 312 -0.93 -2.91 1.09
C PHE A 312 -0.90 -1.40 0.95
N TYR A 313 -2.04 -0.81 0.63
CA TYR A 313 -2.26 0.63 0.55
C TYR A 313 -2.98 1.10 1.80
N THR A 314 -2.32 1.87 2.64
CA THR A 314 -3.01 2.42 3.81
C THR A 314 -3.95 3.54 3.39
N VAL A 315 -5.11 3.59 4.05
CA VAL A 315 -6.12 4.63 3.88
C VAL A 315 -6.45 5.16 5.26
N LEU A 316 -6.24 6.45 5.45
CA LEU A 316 -6.51 7.13 6.71
C LEU A 316 -8.00 7.46 6.79
N THR A 317 -8.74 6.72 7.61
CA THR A 317 -10.16 6.98 7.86
C THR A 317 -10.29 7.82 9.12
N GLU A 318 -10.64 9.11 8.97
CA GLU A 318 -10.92 9.98 10.11
C GLU A 318 -12.25 9.57 10.76
N GLY A 319 -12.20 9.08 12.00
CA GLY A 319 -13.40 8.90 12.84
C GLY A 319 -14.41 7.85 12.35
N ASP A 320 -13.96 6.75 11.74
CA ASP A 320 -14.83 5.72 11.15
C ASP A 320 -15.81 6.27 10.08
N ASP A 321 -15.51 7.43 9.48
CA ASP A 321 -16.35 8.02 8.43
C ASP A 321 -16.35 7.11 7.19
N GLN A 322 -17.46 6.41 7.01
CA GLN A 322 -17.69 5.55 5.85
C GLN A 322 -17.82 6.36 4.55
N GLN A 323 -17.94 7.68 4.61
CA GLN A 323 -18.17 8.55 3.46
C GLN A 323 -16.90 9.25 2.94
N ASP A 324 -15.71 8.88 3.39
CA ASP A 324 -14.46 9.39 2.81
C ASP A 324 -14.34 8.95 1.32
N PRO A 325 -14.26 9.90 0.37
CA PRO A 325 -14.19 9.57 -1.05
C PRO A 325 -12.93 8.76 -1.42
N ILE A 326 -11.84 8.89 -0.67
CA ILE A 326 -10.62 8.11 -0.90
C ILE A 326 -10.80 6.66 -0.44
N ALA A 327 -11.43 6.47 0.72
CA ALA A 327 -11.84 5.16 1.21
C ALA A 327 -12.76 4.43 0.21
N ASP A 328 -13.76 5.13 -0.34
CA ASP A 328 -14.67 4.54 -1.32
C ASP A 328 -13.98 4.18 -2.64
N ALA A 329 -13.16 5.09 -3.16
CA ALA A 329 -12.35 4.82 -4.37
C ALA A 329 -11.42 3.62 -4.15
N ALA A 330 -10.75 3.55 -2.99
CA ALA A 330 -9.88 2.43 -2.63
C ALA A 330 -10.65 1.10 -2.56
N ARG A 331 -11.83 1.07 -1.93
CA ARG A 331 -12.69 -0.15 -1.89
C ARG A 331 -13.13 -0.59 -3.29
N ALA A 332 -13.33 0.34 -4.21
CA ALA A 332 -13.73 0.02 -5.58
C ALA A 332 -12.59 -0.64 -6.38
N ILE A 333 -11.37 -0.13 -6.25
CA ILE A 333 -10.23 -0.55 -7.08
C ILE A 333 -9.38 -1.68 -6.48
N LEU A 334 -9.42 -1.90 -5.17
CA LEU A 334 -8.61 -2.91 -4.48
C LEU A 334 -9.33 -4.27 -4.41
N ASP A 335 -8.53 -5.33 -4.24
CA ASP A 335 -8.97 -6.73 -4.17
C ASP A 335 -9.46 -7.13 -2.74
N GLY A 336 -9.68 -6.15 -1.87
CA GLY A 336 -10.05 -6.33 -0.48
C GLY A 336 -9.46 -5.26 0.43
N HIS A 337 -9.71 -5.39 1.73
CA HIS A 337 -9.19 -4.49 2.74
C HIS A 337 -9.18 -5.11 4.15
N ILE A 338 -8.28 -4.58 4.97
CA ILE A 338 -8.17 -4.83 6.40
C ILE A 338 -8.54 -3.54 7.12
N VAL A 339 -9.46 -3.62 8.07
CA VAL A 339 -9.90 -2.49 8.90
C VAL A 339 -9.31 -2.62 10.29
N LEU A 340 -8.67 -1.56 10.78
CA LEU A 340 -8.23 -1.45 12.16
C LEU A 340 -9.25 -0.64 12.98
N SER A 341 -9.83 -1.28 13.98
CA SER A 341 -10.89 -0.71 14.82
C SER A 341 -10.31 0.03 16.02
N ARG A 342 -10.74 1.28 16.22
CA ARG A 342 -10.44 2.04 17.44
C ARG A 342 -10.96 1.34 18.70
N ARG A 343 -12.16 0.77 18.64
CA ARG A 343 -12.76 0.03 19.77
C ARG A 343 -11.86 -1.12 20.23
N LEU A 344 -11.32 -1.90 19.29
CA LEU A 344 -10.40 -3.00 19.63
C LEU A 344 -9.08 -2.48 20.22
N ALA A 345 -8.53 -1.40 19.67
CA ALA A 345 -7.30 -0.78 20.18
C ALA A 345 -7.48 -0.27 21.63
N GLU A 346 -8.60 0.37 21.94
CA GLU A 346 -8.96 0.85 23.28
C GLU A 346 -9.21 -0.29 24.28
N GLU A 347 -9.69 -1.44 23.79
CA GLU A 347 -9.84 -2.68 24.58
C GLU A 347 -8.50 -3.41 24.80
N GLY A 348 -7.38 -2.88 24.30
CA GLY A 348 -6.05 -3.52 24.40
C GLY A 348 -5.89 -4.73 23.46
N HIS A 349 -6.76 -4.87 22.46
CA HIS A 349 -6.71 -5.97 21.49
C HIS A 349 -5.82 -5.61 20.29
N TYR A 350 -4.63 -6.21 20.22
CA TYR A 350 -3.67 -6.00 19.13
C TYR A 350 -3.26 -7.31 18.43
N PRO A 351 -3.12 -7.31 17.09
CA PRO A 351 -3.49 -6.23 16.16
C PRO A 351 -5.00 -5.92 16.22
N ALA A 352 -5.37 -4.65 16.06
CA ALA A 352 -6.74 -4.18 16.22
C ALA A 352 -7.63 -4.47 14.99
N ILE A 353 -7.50 -5.66 14.40
CA ILE A 353 -8.15 -6.03 13.14
C ILE A 353 -9.62 -6.36 13.39
N ASP A 354 -10.51 -5.62 12.72
CA ASP A 354 -11.93 -5.93 12.67
C ASP A 354 -12.19 -6.97 11.57
N VAL A 355 -12.39 -8.23 11.96
CA VAL A 355 -12.60 -9.34 11.02
C VAL A 355 -13.95 -9.33 10.31
N GLU A 356 -14.94 -8.59 10.85
CA GLU A 356 -16.26 -8.44 10.23
C GLU A 356 -16.22 -7.37 9.15
N ALA A 357 -15.55 -6.25 9.44
CA ALA A 357 -15.39 -5.14 8.49
C ALA A 357 -14.28 -5.40 7.44
N SER A 358 -13.44 -6.42 7.63
CA SER A 358 -12.35 -6.78 6.72
C SER A 358 -12.73 -7.89 5.73
N ILE A 359 -12.17 -7.82 4.52
CA ILE A 359 -12.40 -8.79 3.45
C ILE A 359 -11.17 -8.99 2.57
N SER A 360 -10.87 -10.23 2.21
CA SER A 360 -9.99 -10.57 1.08
C SER A 360 -10.83 -11.20 -0.01
N ARG A 361 -10.98 -10.54 -1.17
CA ARG A 361 -11.82 -11.04 -2.27
C ARG A 361 -11.20 -12.25 -2.97
N VAL A 362 -9.88 -12.43 -2.85
CA VAL A 362 -9.16 -13.55 -3.46
C VAL A 362 -9.06 -14.78 -2.55
N MET A 363 -9.46 -14.66 -1.28
CA MET A 363 -9.36 -15.75 -0.30
C MET A 363 -9.96 -17.08 -0.83
N PRO A 364 -11.19 -17.12 -1.40
CA PRO A 364 -11.76 -18.37 -1.93
C PRO A 364 -10.92 -19.04 -3.04
N GLN A 365 -10.07 -18.28 -3.74
CA GLN A 365 -9.23 -18.76 -4.84
C GLN A 365 -7.84 -19.19 -4.38
N VAL A 366 -7.43 -18.86 -3.15
CA VAL A 366 -6.09 -19.13 -2.61
C VAL A 366 -6.09 -19.99 -1.35
N THR A 367 -7.27 -20.41 -0.87
CA THR A 367 -7.42 -21.30 0.30
C THR A 367 -8.13 -22.59 -0.08
N GLU A 368 -7.85 -23.66 0.66
CA GLU A 368 -8.60 -24.91 0.57
C GLU A 368 -10.05 -24.74 1.06
N THR A 369 -10.94 -25.63 0.62
CA THR A 369 -12.37 -25.56 0.95
C THR A 369 -12.63 -25.66 2.45
N GLU A 370 -11.90 -26.53 3.17
CA GLU A 370 -12.07 -26.65 4.63
C GLU A 370 -11.63 -25.37 5.35
N HIS A 371 -10.44 -24.84 5.03
CA HIS A 371 -9.95 -23.58 5.59
C HIS A 371 -10.96 -22.44 5.35
N PHE A 372 -11.47 -22.29 4.12
CA PHE A 372 -12.46 -21.27 3.82
C PHE A 372 -13.78 -21.46 4.58
N ALA A 373 -14.30 -22.68 4.68
CA ALA A 373 -15.52 -22.96 5.43
C ALA A 373 -15.36 -22.62 6.92
N ARG A 374 -14.17 -22.87 7.48
CA ARG A 374 -13.83 -22.58 8.88
C ARG A 374 -13.73 -21.10 9.15
N SER A 375 -13.11 -20.34 8.26
CA SER A 375 -13.02 -18.89 8.40
C SER A 375 -14.40 -18.24 8.36
N GLN A 376 -15.30 -18.72 7.49
CA GLN A 376 -16.69 -18.28 7.45
C GLN A 376 -17.43 -18.61 8.76
N ARG A 377 -17.27 -19.82 9.28
CA ARG A 377 -17.89 -20.20 10.57
C ARG A 377 -17.33 -19.36 11.72
N PHE A 378 -16.04 -19.08 11.75
CA PHE A 378 -15.44 -18.17 12.73
C PHE A 378 -16.12 -16.80 12.69
N LYS A 379 -16.28 -16.20 11.50
CA LYS A 379 -16.95 -14.90 11.35
C LYS A 379 -18.41 -14.95 11.81
N GLN A 380 -19.16 -16.02 11.48
CA GLN A 380 -20.55 -16.18 11.91
C GLN A 380 -20.68 -16.24 13.45
N VAL A 381 -19.83 -17.03 14.11
CA VAL A 381 -19.84 -17.18 15.56
C VAL A 381 -19.42 -15.87 16.24
N TYR A 382 -18.37 -15.22 15.72
CA TYR A 382 -17.92 -13.93 16.20
C TYR A 382 -19.03 -12.87 16.09
N SER A 383 -19.67 -12.78 14.92
CA SER A 383 -20.78 -11.85 14.69
C SER A 383 -21.96 -12.09 15.62
N ARG A 384 -22.30 -13.36 15.87
CA ARG A 384 -23.37 -13.72 16.79
C ARG A 384 -23.11 -13.22 18.21
N TYR A 385 -21.87 -13.36 18.68
CA TYR A 385 -21.47 -12.80 19.98
C TYR A 385 -21.58 -11.26 19.98
N GLN A 386 -21.10 -10.60 18.93
CA GLN A 386 -21.07 -9.13 18.85
C GLN A 386 -22.49 -8.53 18.90
N GLN A 387 -23.45 -9.13 18.21
CA GLN A 387 -24.87 -8.72 18.24
C GLN A 387 -25.51 -8.88 19.62
N ALA A 388 -25.06 -9.86 20.42
CA ALA A 388 -25.59 -10.13 21.75
C ALA A 388 -24.81 -9.44 22.88
N ARG A 389 -23.65 -8.84 22.57
CA ARG A 389 -22.67 -8.32 23.56
C ARG A 389 -23.30 -7.39 24.59
N ASP A 390 -24.14 -6.46 24.13
CA ASP A 390 -24.75 -5.44 25.01
C ASP A 390 -25.78 -6.08 25.94
N LEU A 391 -26.60 -7.02 25.43
CA LEU A 391 -27.58 -7.78 26.22
C LEU A 391 -26.90 -8.66 27.27
N ILE A 392 -25.76 -9.28 26.92
CA ILE A 392 -24.96 -10.05 27.86
C ILE A 392 -24.37 -9.14 28.95
N SER A 393 -23.85 -7.97 28.57
CA SER A 393 -23.19 -7.04 29.50
C SER A 393 -24.14 -6.46 30.54
N VAL A 394 -25.41 -6.23 30.19
CA VAL A 394 -26.45 -5.79 31.13
C VAL A 394 -27.12 -6.94 31.90
N GLY A 395 -26.71 -8.20 31.66
CA GLY A 395 -27.29 -9.38 32.30
C GLY A 395 -28.68 -9.78 31.82
N ALA A 396 -29.14 -9.24 30.68
CA ALA A 396 -30.46 -9.53 30.12
C ALA A 396 -30.51 -10.83 29.30
N TYR A 397 -29.36 -11.38 28.92
CA TYR A 397 -29.29 -12.63 28.18
C TYR A 397 -29.49 -13.87 29.08
N VAL A 398 -30.43 -14.72 28.72
CA VAL A 398 -30.73 -15.97 29.45
C VAL A 398 -30.11 -17.16 28.70
N LYS A 399 -29.22 -17.90 29.37
CA LYS A 399 -28.61 -19.12 28.84
C LYS A 399 -29.68 -20.14 28.44
N GLY A 400 -29.52 -20.78 27.28
CA GLY A 400 -30.46 -21.75 26.73
C GLY A 400 -31.56 -21.15 25.85
N SER A 401 -31.66 -19.81 25.78
CA SER A 401 -32.62 -19.13 24.93
C SER A 401 -32.27 -19.23 23.44
N ASP A 402 -30.98 -19.18 23.10
CA ASP A 402 -30.49 -19.33 21.74
C ASP A 402 -29.19 -20.17 21.71
N PRO A 403 -29.24 -21.41 21.18
CA PRO A 403 -28.07 -22.29 21.13
C PRO A 403 -26.86 -21.70 20.39
N GLU A 404 -27.08 -20.87 19.36
CA GLU A 404 -25.96 -20.27 18.61
C GLU A 404 -25.29 -19.14 19.40
N THR A 405 -26.06 -18.34 20.15
CA THR A 405 -25.50 -17.32 21.06
C THR A 405 -24.80 -17.98 22.24
N ASP A 406 -25.37 -19.03 22.83
CA ASP A 406 -24.69 -19.81 23.89
C ASP A 406 -23.36 -20.38 23.40
N PHE A 407 -23.34 -20.92 22.18
CA PHE A 407 -22.13 -21.40 21.54
C PHE A 407 -21.11 -20.26 21.38
N ALA A 408 -21.53 -19.10 20.88
CA ALA A 408 -20.65 -17.94 20.70
C ALA A 408 -20.09 -17.42 22.04
N ILE A 409 -20.91 -17.32 23.08
CA ILE A 409 -20.49 -16.94 24.45
C ILE A 409 -19.42 -17.90 24.98
N THR A 410 -19.58 -19.21 24.72
CA THR A 410 -18.64 -20.23 25.21
C THR A 410 -17.28 -20.14 24.53
N HIS A 411 -17.22 -19.73 23.25
CA HIS A 411 -16.01 -19.77 22.43
C HIS A 411 -15.30 -18.41 22.28
N ILE A 412 -15.98 -17.29 22.57
CA ILE A 412 -15.44 -15.95 22.33
C ILE A 412 -14.08 -15.69 22.98
N GLY A 413 -13.82 -16.26 24.17
CA GLY A 413 -12.54 -16.11 24.87
C GLY A 413 -11.37 -16.63 24.04
N ASN A 414 -11.48 -17.88 23.57
CA ASN A 414 -10.48 -18.51 22.72
C ASN A 414 -10.37 -17.81 21.36
N MET A 415 -11.49 -17.36 20.80
CA MET A 415 -11.51 -16.61 19.54
C MET A 415 -10.77 -15.27 19.66
N ARG A 416 -10.95 -14.53 20.76
CA ARG A 416 -10.21 -13.27 20.99
C ARG A 416 -8.72 -13.52 21.16
N GLN A 417 -8.34 -14.53 21.94
CA GLN A 417 -6.94 -14.91 22.10
C GLN A 417 -6.30 -15.30 20.76
N PHE A 418 -7.04 -16.00 19.90
CA PHE A 418 -6.60 -16.35 18.55
C PHE A 418 -6.36 -15.12 17.67
N LEU A 419 -7.17 -14.07 17.79
CA LEU A 419 -7.03 -12.84 17.00
C LEU A 419 -5.90 -11.92 17.48
N GLN A 420 -5.58 -11.96 18.77
CA GLN A 420 -4.47 -11.20 19.34
C GLN A 420 -3.13 -11.83 18.96
N GLN A 421 -2.09 -11.02 18.74
CA GLN A 421 -0.74 -11.48 18.43
C GLN A 421 0.29 -10.47 18.93
N GLY A 422 1.36 -10.94 19.57
CA GLY A 422 2.44 -10.07 20.03
C GLY A 422 3.26 -9.46 18.88
N LEU A 423 3.88 -8.30 19.11
CA LEU A 423 4.68 -7.59 18.08
C LEU A 423 5.86 -8.38 17.51
N ASN A 424 6.42 -9.27 18.33
CA ASN A 424 7.56 -10.14 18.02
C ASN A 424 7.13 -11.59 17.78
N GLU A 425 5.82 -11.88 17.89
CA GLU A 425 5.27 -13.21 17.62
C GLU A 425 5.02 -13.31 16.12
N ARG A 426 5.56 -14.35 15.48
CA ARG A 426 5.25 -14.71 14.09
C ARG A 426 4.29 -15.89 14.10
N ALA A 427 3.28 -15.85 13.25
CA ALA A 427 2.39 -16.98 13.02
C ALA A 427 2.39 -17.32 11.53
N SER A 428 2.95 -18.47 11.18
CA SER A 428 2.94 -18.95 9.79
C SER A 428 1.54 -19.27 9.31
N LEU A 429 1.35 -19.37 8.00
CA LEU A 429 0.05 -19.74 7.43
C LEU A 429 -0.43 -21.10 7.96
N ALA A 430 0.45 -22.09 8.05
CA ALA A 430 0.12 -23.43 8.53
C ALA A 430 -0.36 -23.41 10.01
N GLU A 431 0.41 -22.76 10.89
CA GLU A 431 0.04 -22.61 12.31
C GLU A 431 -1.26 -21.82 12.48
N SER A 432 -1.49 -20.82 11.62
CA SER A 432 -2.71 -20.01 11.64
C SER A 432 -3.94 -20.84 11.25
N ILE A 433 -3.82 -21.72 10.27
CA ILE A 433 -4.89 -22.64 9.85
C ILE A 433 -5.16 -23.67 10.95
N GLU A 434 -4.12 -24.29 11.51
CA GLU A 434 -4.27 -25.26 12.61
C GLU A 434 -4.96 -24.61 13.82
N GLY A 435 -4.52 -23.41 14.20
CA GLY A 435 -5.15 -22.63 15.26
C GLY A 435 -6.63 -22.35 14.96
N LEU A 436 -6.98 -21.96 13.74
CA LEU A 436 -8.37 -21.73 13.34
C LEU A 436 -9.23 -22.99 13.49
N LEU A 437 -8.71 -24.14 13.06
CA LEU A 437 -9.40 -25.43 13.15
C LEU A 437 -9.64 -25.86 14.60
N SER A 438 -8.73 -25.52 15.52
CA SER A 438 -8.87 -25.83 16.94
C SER A 438 -9.87 -24.92 17.68
N VAL A 439 -9.97 -23.65 17.29
CA VAL A 439 -10.77 -22.64 18.01
C VAL A 439 -12.26 -22.75 17.67
N VAL A 440 -12.60 -23.14 16.43
CA VAL A 440 -13.97 -23.25 15.96
C VAL A 440 -14.26 -24.70 15.56
N PRO A 441 -14.80 -25.52 16.49
CA PRO A 441 -15.06 -26.92 16.20
C PRO A 441 -16.07 -27.07 15.06
N GLU A 442 -15.94 -28.19 14.35
CA GLU A 442 -16.88 -28.56 13.29
C GLU A 442 -18.27 -28.74 13.86
N ARG A 443 -19.26 -28.15 13.18
CA ARG A 443 -20.65 -28.46 13.50
C ARG A 443 -20.86 -29.92 13.14
N ARG A 444 -20.76 -30.81 14.13
CA ARG A 444 -21.46 -32.10 14.03
C ARG A 444 -22.92 -31.72 13.85
N SER A 445 -23.42 -31.88 12.62
CA SER A 445 -24.85 -31.84 12.37
C SER A 445 -25.50 -32.69 13.46
N PRO A 446 -26.49 -32.18 14.22
CA PRO A 446 -27.17 -33.03 15.17
C PRO A 446 -27.59 -34.26 14.39
N GLU A 447 -27.13 -35.44 14.82
CA GLU A 447 -27.54 -36.70 14.22
C GLU A 447 -29.04 -36.58 14.02
N ARG A 448 -29.50 -36.65 12.77
CA ARG A 448 -30.92 -36.88 12.52
C ARG A 448 -31.23 -38.08 13.38
N ARG A 449 -31.91 -37.89 14.51
CA ARG A 449 -32.53 -38.98 15.25
C ARG A 449 -33.22 -39.75 14.16
N LYS A 450 -32.71 -40.94 13.84
CA LYS A 450 -33.45 -41.89 13.02
C LYS A 450 -34.72 -42.09 13.81
N SER A 451 -35.77 -41.35 13.46
CA SER A 451 -37.11 -41.66 13.90
C SER A 451 -37.28 -43.11 13.50
N ALA A 452 -37.34 -44.00 14.48
CA ALA A 452 -37.73 -45.37 14.24
C ALA A 452 -39.05 -45.30 13.49
N VAL A 453 -39.01 -45.64 12.21
CA VAL A 453 -40.22 -45.93 11.45
C VAL A 453 -40.86 -47.10 12.18
N PRO A 454 -42.08 -46.99 12.71
CA PRO A 454 -42.75 -48.13 13.30
C PRO A 454 -42.94 -49.16 12.18
N ASP A 455 -42.49 -50.39 12.45
CA ASP A 455 -42.67 -51.52 11.56
C ASP A 455 -44.17 -51.73 11.25
N PRO A 456 -44.62 -51.62 9.99
CA PRO A 456 -46.02 -51.84 9.63
C PRO A 456 -46.48 -53.29 9.80
N ALA A 457 -45.59 -54.24 10.10
CA ALA A 457 -45.90 -55.66 10.07
C ALA A 457 -46.48 -56.24 11.40
N ALA A 458 -46.58 -55.46 12.48
CA ALA A 458 -47.04 -55.99 13.78
C ALA A 458 -48.54 -55.81 14.08
N ALA A 459 -49.35 -55.33 13.12
CA ALA A 459 -50.76 -54.99 13.36
C ALA A 459 -51.79 -55.87 12.63
N ASN A 460 -51.46 -57.12 12.26
CA ASN A 460 -52.42 -57.96 11.55
C ASN A 460 -52.36 -59.46 11.92
N THR A 461 -52.49 -59.79 13.20
CA THR A 461 -52.86 -61.14 13.66
C THR A 461 -53.79 -61.07 14.86
N ASN A 462 -54.97 -60.46 14.71
CA ASN A 462 -56.13 -60.84 15.52
C ASN A 462 -57.43 -60.22 14.97
N ARG A 463 -58.16 -60.97 14.12
CA ARG A 463 -59.63 -60.93 13.98
C ARG A 463 -60.07 -61.89 12.88
N GLY A 464 -60.79 -62.94 13.25
CA GLY A 464 -61.43 -63.84 12.29
C GLY A 464 -61.82 -65.22 12.83
N ALA A 465 -62.48 -65.28 13.98
CA ALA A 465 -63.38 -66.40 14.33
C ALA A 465 -64.77 -65.79 14.53
N GLY A 466 -65.75 -66.25 13.77
CA GLY A 466 -67.11 -65.73 13.70
C GLY A 466 -67.66 -65.81 12.30
#